data_AF-A0A6G3WLB7-F1
#
_entry.id   AF-A0A6G3WLB7-F1
#
_cell.length_a   1.000
_cell.length_b   1.000
_cell.length_c   1.000
_cell.angle_alpha   90.00
_cell.angle_beta   90.00
_cell.angle_gamma   90.00
#
_symmetry.space_group_name_H-M   'P 1'
#
loop_
_entity.id
_entity.type
_entity.pdbx_description
1 polymer ?
#
loop_
_entity_poly.entity_id
_entity_poly.type
_entity_poly.pdbx_seq_one_letter_code
_entity_poly.pdbx_strand_id
1 'polypeptide(L)'
;GGTGKRPAIADRVIVNPQAYATLGSFGQRIVLTHETTHVATRTSTSTATPVWLSEGFADWTAYRGEDRAADTIAPELAEAVRSGRTPA
;
A
#
# COMPACT_ATOMS: atom_id res chain seq x y z
N GLY A 1 16.16 26.19 -24.39
CA GLY A 1 16.62 25.60 -23.12
C GLY A 1 15.66 24.48 -22.78
N GLY A 2 16.14 23.25 -22.69
CA GLY A 2 15.30 22.05 -22.63
C GLY A 2 14.37 22.05 -21.42
N THR A 3 13.10 21.76 -21.68
CA THR A 3 12.12 21.37 -20.66
C THR A 3 12.58 20.05 -20.05
N GLY A 4 13.34 20.14 -18.96
CA GLY A 4 13.68 18.98 -18.14
C GLY A 4 12.41 18.49 -17.45
N LYS A 5 11.57 17.73 -18.16
CA LYS A 5 10.77 16.69 -17.53
C LYS A 5 11.79 15.85 -16.78
N ARG A 6 11.94 16.07 -15.47
CA ARG A 6 12.67 15.11 -14.63
C ARG A 6 12.06 13.76 -15.01
N PRO A 7 12.85 12.75 -15.39
CA PRO A 7 12.29 11.40 -15.52
C PRO A 7 11.50 11.16 -14.24
N ALA A 8 10.33 10.54 -14.32
CA ALA A 8 9.65 10.07 -13.13
C ALA A 8 10.57 9.01 -12.48
N ILE A 9 11.51 9.46 -11.64
CA ILE A 9 12.54 8.60 -11.03
C ILE A 9 11.89 7.63 -10.03
N ALA A 10 10.58 7.71 -9.80
CA ALA A 10 9.84 6.91 -8.81
C ALA A 10 8.70 6.07 -9.43
N ASP A 11 8.91 5.47 -10.60
CA ASP A 11 8.07 4.39 -11.16
C ASP A 11 8.57 3.00 -10.73
N ARG A 12 9.23 2.93 -9.56
CA ARG A 12 9.95 1.72 -9.13
C ARG A 12 9.71 1.46 -7.66
N VAL A 13 9.64 0.18 -7.33
CA VAL A 13 9.68 -0.30 -5.94
C VAL A 13 11.14 -0.48 -5.54
N ILE A 14 11.53 0.10 -4.41
CA ILE A 14 12.87 -0.07 -3.84
C ILE A 14 12.73 -0.97 -2.62
N VAL A 15 13.47 -2.08 -2.61
CA VAL A 15 13.41 -3.08 -1.55
C VAL A 15 14.68 -3.02 -0.72
N ASN A 16 14.52 -3.01 0.62
CA ASN A 16 15.62 -3.34 1.52
C ASN A 16 15.75 -4.88 1.58
N PRO A 17 16.82 -5.47 1.02
CA PRO A 17 16.92 -6.93 0.91
C PRO A 17 17.01 -7.63 2.27
N GLN A 18 17.59 -6.99 3.28
CA GLN A 18 17.71 -7.58 4.62
C GLN A 18 16.35 -7.68 5.31
N ALA A 19 15.57 -6.59 5.29
CA ALA A 19 14.22 -6.58 5.86
C ALA A 19 13.27 -7.47 5.04
N TYR A 20 13.35 -7.44 3.72
CA TYR A 20 12.48 -8.22 2.85
C TYR A 20 12.68 -9.74 3.02
N ALA A 21 13.91 -10.17 3.33
CA ALA A 21 14.21 -11.56 3.59
C ALA A 21 13.53 -12.11 4.87
N THR A 22 13.14 -11.26 5.83
CA THR A 22 12.52 -11.71 7.09
C THR A 22 11.02 -11.98 6.97
N LEU A 23 10.36 -11.53 5.90
CA LEU A 23 8.90 -11.54 5.75
C LEU A 23 8.30 -12.91 5.37
N GLY A 24 9.12 -13.87 4.95
CA GLY A 24 8.67 -15.12 4.33
C GLY A 24 7.94 -14.89 3.00
N SER A 25 7.65 -15.95 2.24
CA SER A 25 7.08 -15.82 0.88
C SER A 25 5.72 -15.12 0.84
N PHE A 26 4.90 -15.30 1.87
CA PHE A 26 3.61 -14.63 2.00
C PHE A 26 3.78 -13.13 2.23
N GLY A 27 4.52 -12.72 3.27
CA GLY A 27 4.72 -11.29 3.58
C GLY A 27 5.44 -10.55 2.45
N GLN A 28 6.38 -11.22 1.77
CA GLN A 28 7.02 -10.74 0.56
C GLN A 28 6.02 -10.40 -0.55
N ARG A 29 5.07 -11.30 -0.84
CA ARG A 29 4.01 -11.07 -1.85
C ARG A 29 3.09 -9.92 -1.46
N ILE A 30 2.68 -9.86 -0.20
CA ILE A 30 1.82 -8.79 0.32
C ILE A 30 2.49 -7.43 0.10
N VAL A 31 3.72 -7.25 0.59
CA VAL A 31 4.43 -5.97 0.47
C VAL A 31 4.67 -5.61 -0.99
N LEU A 32 5.12 -6.54 -1.84
CA LEU A 32 5.33 -6.20 -3.25
C LEU A 32 4.05 -5.79 -3.97
N THR A 33 2.92 -6.45 -3.66
CA THR A 33 1.62 -6.13 -4.26
C THR A 33 1.11 -4.76 -3.78
N HIS A 34 1.29 -4.46 -2.50
CA HIS A 34 1.00 -3.15 -1.92
C HIS A 34 1.78 -2.04 -2.65
N GLU A 35 3.11 -2.15 -2.72
CA GLU A 35 3.96 -1.14 -3.37
C GLU A 35 3.68 -1.02 -4.87
N THR A 36 3.39 -2.13 -5.55
CA THR A 36 3.01 -2.13 -6.97
C THR A 36 1.67 -1.40 -7.18
N THR A 37 0.75 -1.46 -6.22
CA THR A 37 -0.52 -0.74 -6.28
C THR A 37 -0.30 0.77 -6.26
N HIS A 38 0.62 1.27 -5.43
CA HIS A 38 0.99 2.68 -5.46
C HIS A 38 1.56 3.11 -6.82
N VAL A 39 2.42 2.30 -7.44
CA VAL A 39 2.94 2.59 -8.78
C VAL A 39 1.80 2.62 -9.80
N ALA A 40 0.90 1.63 -9.79
CA ALA A 40 -0.19 1.52 -10.74
C ALA A 40 -1.24 2.64 -10.60
N THR A 41 -1.46 3.15 -9.39
CA THR A 41 -2.46 4.19 -9.12
C THR A 41 -1.89 5.60 -9.10
N ARG A 42 -0.57 5.76 -9.26
CA ARG A 42 0.14 7.02 -9.04
C ARG A 42 -0.38 8.21 -9.85
N THR A 43 -0.82 7.97 -11.09
CA THR A 43 -1.38 9.04 -11.95
C THR A 43 -2.79 9.46 -11.54
N SER A 44 -3.46 8.65 -10.73
CA SER A 44 -4.81 8.87 -10.22
C SER A 44 -4.81 9.37 -8.77
N THR A 45 -3.65 9.44 -8.11
CA THR A 45 -3.49 9.97 -6.75
C THR A 45 -2.77 11.31 -6.76
N SER A 46 -3.03 12.13 -5.74
CA SER A 46 -2.42 13.44 -5.57
C SER A 46 -2.27 13.76 -4.07
N THR A 47 -1.74 14.94 -3.74
CA THR A 47 -1.69 15.42 -2.36
C THR A 47 -3.09 15.61 -1.74
N ALA A 48 -4.14 15.66 -2.56
CA ALA A 48 -5.52 15.71 -2.09
C ALA A 48 -6.13 14.33 -1.83
N THR A 49 -5.46 13.23 -2.20
CA THR A 49 -5.93 11.88 -1.93
C THR A 49 -5.81 11.59 -0.44
N PRO A 50 -6.91 11.22 0.25
CA PRO A 50 -6.85 10.83 1.65
C PRO A 50 -5.91 9.63 1.84
N VAL A 51 -5.07 9.69 2.87
CA VAL A 51 -4.10 8.61 3.17
C VAL A 51 -4.81 7.27 3.34
N TRP A 52 -5.96 7.25 4.03
CA TRP A 52 -6.72 6.02 4.23
C TRP A 52 -7.15 5.38 2.92
N LEU A 53 -7.44 6.17 1.89
CA LEU A 53 -7.85 5.66 0.59
C LEU A 53 -6.64 5.12 -0.19
N SER A 54 -5.50 5.82 -0.14
CA SER A 54 -4.26 5.36 -0.79
C SER A 54 -3.74 4.07 -0.19
N GLU A 55 -3.48 4.07 1.12
CA GLU A 55 -2.91 2.93 1.85
C GLU A 55 -3.92 1.78 1.95
N GLY A 56 -5.18 2.10 2.25
CA GLY A 56 -6.24 1.10 2.37
C GLY A 56 -6.54 0.39 1.04
N PHE A 57 -6.44 1.08 -0.10
CA PHE A 57 -6.58 0.44 -1.41
C PHE A 57 -5.37 -0.46 -1.74
N ALA A 58 -4.16 -0.05 -1.36
CA ALA A 58 -2.96 -0.87 -1.52
C ALA A 58 -3.04 -2.15 -0.68
N ASP A 59 -3.44 -2.06 0.59
CA ASP A 59 -3.66 -3.22 1.46
C ASP A 59 -4.80 -4.11 0.95
N TRP A 60 -5.94 -3.52 0.59
CA TRP A 60 -7.05 -4.28 0.05
C TRP A 60 -6.66 -5.05 -1.22
N THR A 61 -5.86 -4.43 -2.10
CA THR A 61 -5.36 -5.08 -3.32
C THR A 61 -4.40 -6.23 -2.96
N ALA A 62 -3.49 -6.02 -2.00
CA ALA A 62 -2.55 -7.03 -1.55
C ALA A 62 -3.22 -8.28 -0.96
N TYR A 63 -4.38 -8.12 -0.30
CA TYR A 63 -5.13 -9.20 0.34
C TYR A 63 -6.35 -9.70 -0.44
N ARG A 64 -6.69 -9.14 -1.62
CA ARG A 64 -7.95 -9.41 -2.36
C ARG A 64 -8.22 -10.89 -2.68
N GLY A 65 -7.18 -11.72 -2.77
CA GLY A 65 -7.29 -13.16 -3.04
C GLY A 65 -6.87 -14.05 -1.87
N GLU A 66 -6.58 -13.45 -0.71
CA GLU A 66 -6.09 -14.17 0.47
C GLU A 66 -7.23 -14.37 1.46
N ASP A 67 -7.31 -15.56 2.04
CA ASP A 67 -8.40 -15.94 2.97
C ASP A 67 -8.07 -15.45 4.39
N ARG A 68 -8.00 -14.12 4.56
CA ARG A 68 -7.69 -13.47 5.83
C ARG A 68 -8.65 -12.31 6.10
N ALA A 69 -9.36 -12.41 7.23
CA ALA A 69 -10.26 -11.36 7.67
C ALA A 69 -9.50 -10.10 8.10
N ALA A 70 -10.12 -8.93 7.93
CA ALA A 70 -9.57 -7.65 8.39
C ALA A 70 -9.23 -7.66 9.88
N ASP A 71 -10.02 -8.37 10.70
CA ASP A 71 -9.78 -8.57 12.14
C ASP A 71 -8.47 -9.31 12.44
N THR A 72 -7.96 -10.08 11.49
CA THR A 72 -6.68 -10.79 11.62
C THR A 72 -5.51 -9.96 11.12
N ILE A 73 -5.73 -9.13 10.09
CA ILE A 73 -4.66 -8.36 9.43
C ILE A 73 -4.41 -7.04 10.16
N ALA A 74 -5.47 -6.37 10.61
CA ALA A 74 -5.43 -5.05 11.24
C ALA A 74 -6.42 -4.97 12.42
N PRO A 75 -6.21 -5.76 13.50
CA PRO A 75 -7.15 -5.87 14.61
C PRO A 75 -7.45 -4.52 15.28
N GLU A 76 -6.43 -3.67 15.45
CA GLU A 76 -6.60 -2.34 16.07
C GLU A 76 -7.43 -1.40 15.19
N LEU A 77 -7.23 -1.45 13.87
CA LEU A 77 -8.00 -0.67 12.91
C LEU A 77 -9.46 -1.15 12.87
N ALA A 78 -9.66 -2.47 12.85
CA ALA A 78 -11.00 -3.05 12.87
C ALA A 78 -11.76 -2.63 14.14
N GLU A 79 -11.09 -2.60 15.28
CA GLU A 79 -11.69 -2.14 16.54
C GLU A 79 -11.98 -0.64 16.55
N ALA A 80 -11.10 0.18 15.97
CA ALA A 80 -11.35 1.60 15.80
C ALA A 80 -12.61 1.86 14.95
N VAL A 81 -12.76 1.16 13.82
CA VAL A 81 -13.94 1.30 12.95
C VAL A 81 -15.22 0.83 13.66
N ARG A 82 -15.19 -0.32 14.35
CA ARG A 82 -16.34 -0.82 15.15
C ARG A 82 -16.78 0.16 16.23
N SER A 83 -15.84 0.89 16.82
CA SER A 83 -16.12 1.90 17.84
C SER A 83 -16.44 3.29 17.27
N GLY A 84 -16.70 3.39 15.96
CA GLY A 84 -17.11 4.63 15.28
C GLY A 84 -15.96 5.61 14.98
N ARG A 85 -14.70 5.20 15.21
CA ARG A 85 -13.51 5.99 14.84
C ARG A 85 -13.11 5.65 13.42
N THR A 86 -13.82 6.20 12.44
CA THR A 86 -13.49 6.03 11.02
C THR A 86 -12.36 6.96 10.59
N PRO A 87 -11.54 6.58 9.59
CA PRO A 87 -10.58 7.50 8.98
C PRO A 87 -11.28 8.77 8.45
N ALA A 88 -10.58 9.91 8.53
CA ALA A 88 -11.04 11.22 8.06
C ALA A 88 -10.76 11.44 6.57
#